data_AF-A0A3D9BR20-F1
#
_entry.id   AF-A0A3D9BR20-F1
#
_cell.length_a   1.000
_cell.length_b   1.000
_cell.length_c   1.000
_cell.angle_alpha   90.00
_cell.angle_beta   90.00
_cell.angle_gamma   90.00
#
_symmetry.space_group_name_H-M   'P 1'
#
loop_
_entity.id
_entity.type
_entity.pdbx_description
1 polymer ?
#
loop_
_entity_poly.entity_id
_entity_poly.type
_entity_poly.pdbx_seq_one_letter_code
_entity_poly.pdbx_strand_id
1 'polypeptide(L)'
;MPAVLEDPARRGQPRPPGRLRALRRRAGVSDAEIAAELMRLARARGADKSFCPSEAARALARDWRALMPEVRRVAATLPLRATQKGRPVDPATARGPIRLSLAPE
;
A
#
# COMPACT_ATOMS: atom_id res chain seq x y z
N MET A 1 -43.58 -20.77 -28.75
CA MET A 1 -42.12 -20.80 -29.00
C MET A 1 -41.60 -19.38 -28.86
N PRO A 2 -40.53 -19.13 -28.10
CA PRO A 2 -40.25 -19.70 -26.78
C PRO A 2 -39.88 -18.63 -25.74
N ALA A 3 -39.84 -19.10 -24.49
CA ALA A 3 -39.09 -18.51 -23.41
C ALA A 3 -37.66 -18.20 -23.86
N VAL A 4 -37.18 -17.00 -23.54
CA VAL A 4 -35.74 -16.75 -23.44
C VAL A 4 -35.42 -16.64 -21.96
N LEU A 5 -34.89 -17.74 -21.45
CA LEU A 5 -34.22 -17.86 -20.17
C LEU A 5 -32.81 -17.27 -20.33
N GLU A 6 -32.42 -16.28 -19.54
CA GLU A 6 -31.03 -16.04 -19.14
C GLU A 6 -30.98 -15.18 -17.85
N ASP A 7 -30.77 -15.85 -16.71
CA ASP A 7 -30.02 -15.37 -15.54
C ASP A 7 -28.52 -15.23 -15.95
N PRO A 8 -27.59 -14.45 -15.34
CA PRO A 8 -27.64 -13.78 -14.05
C PRO A 8 -26.94 -12.40 -13.99
N ALA A 9 -27.62 -11.37 -13.47
CA ALA A 9 -26.97 -10.10 -13.12
C ALA A 9 -26.10 -10.24 -11.85
N ARG A 10 -24.95 -10.92 -11.97
CA ARG A 10 -23.76 -10.61 -11.17
C ARG A 10 -23.27 -9.22 -11.58
N ARG A 11 -23.79 -8.16 -10.97
CA ARG A 11 -23.19 -6.83 -11.11
C ARG A 11 -23.47 -5.98 -9.87
N GLY A 12 -22.40 -5.64 -9.17
CA GLY A 12 -22.38 -4.55 -8.21
C GLY A 12 -22.04 -4.98 -6.79
N GLN A 13 -20.77 -5.33 -6.53
CA GLN A 13 -20.25 -5.09 -5.18
C GLN A 13 -20.37 -3.58 -4.92
N PRO A 14 -20.98 -3.16 -3.80
CA PRO A 14 -21.03 -1.74 -3.45
C PRO A 14 -19.60 -1.23 -3.25
N ARG A 15 -19.21 -0.22 -4.05
CA ARG A 15 -18.00 0.56 -3.79
C ARG A 15 -18.20 1.30 -2.45
N PRO A 16 -17.28 1.22 -1.48
CA PRO A 16 -17.43 1.98 -0.24
C PRO A 16 -17.47 3.49 -0.56
N PRO A 17 -18.26 4.28 0.18
CA PRO A 17 -18.50 5.68 -0.14
C PRO A 17 -17.20 6.49 0.00
N GLY A 18 -16.85 7.18 -1.08
CA GLY A 18 -15.79 8.17 -1.10
C GLY A 18 -16.09 9.27 -0.08
N ARG A 19 -15.32 9.30 1.01
CA ARG A 19 -15.41 10.34 2.04
C ARG A 19 -14.25 11.32 1.87
N LEU A 20 -14.64 12.52 1.46
CA LEU A 20 -13.93 13.82 1.48
C LEU A 20 -12.68 13.97 0.60
N ARG A 21 -12.95 14.40 -0.64
CA ARG A 21 -11.98 14.94 -1.61
C ARG A 21 -11.84 16.48 -1.51
N ALA A 22 -12.06 17.09 -0.35
CA ALA A 22 -12.13 18.55 -0.24
C ALA A 22 -11.60 19.07 1.09
N LEU A 23 -10.30 19.40 1.13
CA LEU A 23 -9.70 20.57 1.80
C LEU A 23 -8.24 20.67 1.30
N ARG A 24 -8.11 21.05 0.03
CA ARG A 24 -6.84 21.34 -0.62
C ARG A 24 -6.22 22.59 0.02
N ARG A 25 -5.37 22.39 1.04
CA ARG A 25 -4.04 23.01 0.96
C ARG A 25 -3.27 22.29 -0.17
N ARG A 26 -2.25 22.91 -0.73
CA ARG A 26 -1.27 22.26 -1.63
C ARG A 26 -0.50 21.17 -0.85
N ALA A 27 -1.18 20.09 -0.48
CA ALA A 27 -0.77 19.17 0.57
C ALA A 27 -0.18 17.90 -0.05
N GLY A 28 1.01 17.51 0.42
CA GLY A 28 1.67 16.26 0.02
C GLY A 28 0.88 15.01 0.42
N VAL A 29 1.40 13.85 0.02
CA VAL A 29 0.84 12.54 0.35
C VAL A 29 0.78 12.37 1.87
N SER A 30 -0.38 11.99 2.40
CA SER A 30 -0.60 11.80 3.84
C SER A 30 -0.12 10.44 4.36
N ASP A 31 0.12 10.34 5.67
CA ASP A 31 0.45 9.08 6.34
C ASP A 31 -0.59 7.98 6.10
N ALA A 32 -1.87 8.35 6.07
CA ALA A 32 -2.96 7.41 5.83
C ALA A 32 -2.91 6.83 4.40
N GLU A 33 -2.58 7.67 3.40
CA GLU A 33 -2.40 7.22 2.01
C GLU A 33 -1.18 6.30 1.87
N ILE A 34 -0.07 6.65 2.52
CA ILE A 34 1.13 5.82 2.57
C ILE A 34 0.81 4.46 3.20
N ALA A 35 0.13 4.47 4.35
CA ALA A 35 -0.22 3.25 5.07
C ALA A 35 -1.14 2.34 4.25
N ALA A 36 -2.16 2.93 3.62
CA ALA A 36 -3.08 2.22 2.76
C ALA A 36 -2.35 1.55 1.59
N GLU A 37 -1.45 2.26 0.93
CA GLU A 37 -0.71 1.71 -0.22
C GLU A 37 0.29 0.63 0.19
N LEU A 38 1.04 0.83 1.28
CA LEU A 38 1.94 -0.20 1.82
C LEU A 38 1.20 -1.48 2.17
N MET A 39 0.06 -1.38 2.87
CA MET A 39 -0.75 -2.55 3.22
C MET A 39 -1.41 -3.17 2.00
N ARG A 40 -1.83 -2.37 1.00
CA ARG A 40 -2.37 -2.88 -0.26
C ARG A 40 -1.34 -3.74 -0.99
N LEU A 41 -0.10 -3.26 -1.12
CA LEU A 41 1.00 -4.00 -1.75
C LEU A 41 1.36 -5.28 -0.98
N ALA A 42 1.37 -5.20 0.35
CA ALA A 42 1.67 -6.35 1.20
C ALA A 42 0.59 -7.45 1.06
N ARG A 43 -0.69 -7.08 1.15
CA ARG A 43 -1.81 -8.02 1.00
C ARG A 43 -1.92 -8.60 -0.41
N ALA A 44 -1.72 -7.78 -1.45
CA ALA A 44 -1.80 -8.22 -2.83
C ALA A 44 -0.76 -9.29 -3.18
N ARG A 45 0.39 -9.29 -2.49
CA ARG A 45 1.47 -10.26 -2.71
C ARG A 45 1.37 -11.52 -1.84
N GLY A 46 0.77 -11.42 -0.66
CA GLY A 46 0.70 -12.49 0.33
C GLY A 46 1.90 -12.52 1.28
N ALA A 47 1.80 -13.35 2.34
CA ALA A 47 2.72 -13.35 3.49
C ALA A 47 4.19 -13.66 3.13
N ASP A 48 4.42 -14.54 2.15
CA ASP A 48 5.77 -15.03 1.80
C ASP A 48 6.52 -14.14 0.79
N LYS A 49 5.89 -13.04 0.38
CA LYS A 49 6.41 -12.18 -0.69
C LYS A 49 6.75 -10.80 -0.14
N SER A 50 7.85 -10.26 -0.65
CA SER A 50 8.34 -8.95 -0.25
C SER A 50 8.35 -7.94 -1.40
N PHE A 51 8.31 -6.66 -1.08
CA PHE A 51 8.34 -5.54 -2.01
C PHE A 51 9.32 -4.47 -1.55
N CYS A 52 9.60 -3.47 -2.38
CA CYS A 52 10.45 -2.34 -1.99
C CYS A 52 9.59 -1.12 -1.59
N PRO A 53 10.01 -0.31 -0.59
CA PRO A 53 9.26 0.89 -0.20
C PRO A 53 9.05 1.88 -1.36
N SER A 54 10.01 1.96 -2.29
CA SER A 54 9.93 2.85 -3.45
C SER A 54 8.80 2.50 -4.42
N GLU A 55 8.29 1.26 -4.39
CA GLU A 55 7.11 0.88 -5.16
C GLU A 55 5.86 1.63 -4.68
N ALA A 56 5.63 1.67 -3.36
CA ALA A 56 4.54 2.44 -2.77
C ALA A 56 4.69 3.94 -3.07
N ALA A 57 5.90 4.48 -2.89
CA ALA A 57 6.14 5.90 -3.14
C ALA A 57 5.91 6.31 -4.60
N ARG A 58 6.31 5.46 -5.57
CA ARG A 58 6.07 5.70 -7.00
C ARG A 58 4.59 5.65 -7.36
N ALA A 59 3.78 4.88 -6.63
CA ALA A 59 2.33 4.86 -6.82
C ALA A 59 1.66 6.15 -6.29
N LEU A 60 2.25 6.81 -5.30
CA LEU A 60 1.66 7.95 -4.60
C LEU A 60 2.13 9.31 -5.11
N ALA A 61 3.36 9.43 -5.61
CA ALA A 61 3.94 10.71 -6.01
C ALA A 61 4.87 10.62 -7.23
N ARG A 62 4.85 11.68 -8.06
CA ARG A 62 5.84 11.83 -9.16
C ARG A 62 7.25 12.01 -8.60
N ASP A 63 7.41 12.86 -7.58
CA ASP A 63 8.66 13.03 -6.86
C ASP A 63 8.76 12.06 -5.67
N TRP A 64 8.77 10.76 -5.99
CA TRP A 64 8.75 9.69 -5.00
C TRP A 64 9.99 9.65 -4.10
N ARG A 65 11.11 10.25 -4.52
CA ARG A 65 12.36 10.24 -3.73
C ARG A 65 12.20 11.11 -2.49
N ALA A 66 11.58 12.28 -2.63
CA ALA A 66 11.29 13.17 -1.52
C ALA A 66 10.33 12.55 -0.49
N LEU A 67 9.48 11.60 -0.91
CA LEU A 67 8.52 10.88 -0.06
C LEU A 67 9.12 9.68 0.70
N MET A 68 10.36 9.29 0.38
CA MET A 68 10.96 8.07 0.98
C MET A 68 11.12 8.12 2.50
N PRO A 69 11.53 9.24 3.13
CA PRO A 69 11.59 9.34 4.59
C PRO A 69 10.25 9.03 5.25
N GLU A 70 9.15 9.59 4.73
CA GLU A 70 7.80 9.42 5.25
C GLU A 70 7.30 7.99 5.03
N VAL A 71 7.53 7.42 3.85
CA VAL A 71 7.17 6.02 3.57
C VAL A 71 7.85 5.06 4.54
N ARG A 72 9.13 5.27 4.83
CA ARG A 72 9.88 4.44 5.78
C ARG A 72 9.39 4.63 7.21
N ARG A 73 9.13 5.87 7.61
CA ARG A 73 8.56 6.18 8.94
C ARG A 73 7.21 5.51 9.14
N VAL A 74 6.31 5.59 8.17
CA VAL A 74 4.99 4.95 8.24
C VAL A 74 5.11 3.43 8.18
N ALA A 75 6.02 2.88 7.37
CA ALA A 75 6.24 1.43 7.34
C ALA A 75 6.64 0.85 8.71
N ALA A 76 7.36 1.63 9.53
CA ALA A 76 7.78 1.22 10.87
C ALA A 76 6.60 1.08 11.87
N THR A 77 5.44 1.70 11.59
CA THR A 77 4.26 1.66 12.47
C THR A 77 3.23 0.60 12.07
N LEU A 78 3.49 -0.11 10.97
CA LEU A 78 2.58 -1.10 10.40
C LEU A 78 3.00 -2.53 10.78
N PRO A 79 2.10 -3.52 10.67
CA PRO A 79 2.42 -4.94 10.83
C PRO A 79 3.21 -5.47 9.62
N LEU A 80 4.35 -4.84 9.35
CA LEU A 80 5.27 -5.14 8.27
C LEU A 80 6.62 -5.52 8.85
N ARG A 81 7.25 -6.51 8.24
CA ARG A 81 8.64 -6.88 8.51
C ARG A 81 9.54 -6.25 7.47
N ALA A 82 10.52 -5.47 7.90
CA ALA A 82 11.56 -4.95 7.03
C ALA A 82 12.82 -5.82 7.12
N THR A 83 13.43 -6.10 5.97
CA THR A 83 14.68 -6.85 5.87
C THR A 83 15.68 -6.18 4.94
N GLN A 84 16.97 -6.34 5.24
CA GLN A 84 18.09 -5.95 4.40
C GLN A 84 19.08 -7.10 4.32
N LYS A 85 19.35 -7.59 3.10
CA LYS A 85 20.17 -8.78 2.87
C LYS A 85 19.71 -9.98 3.73
N GLY A 86 18.39 -10.17 3.83
CA GLY A 86 17.76 -11.24 4.61
C GLY A 86 17.67 -11.00 6.13
N ARG A 87 18.34 -9.97 6.66
CA ARG A 87 18.36 -9.67 8.10
C ARG A 87 17.25 -8.68 8.47
N PRO A 88 16.52 -8.88 9.58
CA PRO A 88 15.57 -7.89 10.09
C PRO A 88 16.27 -6.54 10.34
N VAL A 89 15.61 -5.45 9.97
CA VAL A 89 16.06 -4.07 10.21
C VAL A 89 14.87 -3.19 10.53
N ASP A 90 15.09 -2.05 11.17
CA ASP A 90 14.08 -1.00 11.27
C ASP A 90 14.04 -0.19 9.95
N PRO A 91 12.89 -0.11 9.26
CA PRO A 91 12.80 0.60 7.99
C PRO A 91 13.10 2.10 8.09
N ALA A 92 12.84 2.73 9.25
CA ALA A 92 13.03 4.16 9.48
C ALA A 92 14.51 4.55 9.59
N THR A 93 15.34 3.66 10.16
CA THR A 93 16.77 3.91 10.40
C THR A 93 17.70 3.18 9.43
N ALA A 94 17.24 2.14 8.74
CA ALA A 94 18.04 1.35 7.82
C ALA A 94 18.58 2.16 6.64
N ARG A 95 19.91 2.09 6.42
CA ARG A 95 20.58 2.73 5.29
C ARG A 95 20.61 1.81 4.06
N GLY A 96 20.14 2.34 2.94
CA GLY A 96 20.16 1.66 1.65
C GLY A 96 18.89 0.83 1.38
N PRO A 97 18.92 -0.05 0.37
CA PRO A 97 17.75 -0.81 -0.05
C PRO A 97 17.26 -1.79 1.02
N ILE A 98 15.96 -1.76 1.27
CA ILE A 98 15.25 -2.69 2.16
C ILE A 98 14.09 -3.36 1.42
N ARG A 99 13.62 -4.48 1.96
CA ARG A 99 12.44 -5.21 1.51
C ARG A 99 11.42 -5.28 2.63
N LEU A 100 10.15 -5.00 2.32
CA LEU A 100 9.02 -5.09 3.23
C LEU A 100 8.19 -6.33 2.90
N SER A 101 7.71 -7.05 3.90
CA SER A 101 6.71 -8.12 3.79
C SER A 101 5.67 -7.96 4.90
N LEU A 102 4.55 -8.69 4.84
CA LEU A 102 3.70 -8.83 6.02
C LEU A 102 4.53 -9.43 7.16
N ALA A 103 4.29 -8.96 8.39
CA ALA A 103 4.80 -9.66 9.56
C ALA A 103 4.09 -11.02 9.67
N PRO A 104 4.80 -12.10 10.06
CA PRO A 104 4.13 -13.33 10.47
C PRO A 104 3.25 -13.02 11.70
N GLU A 105 2.09 -13.67 11.81
CA GLU A 105 1.26 -13.61 13.02
C GLU A 105 2.00 -14.16 14.24
#